data_AF-A0A842N883-F1
#
_entry.id   AF-A0A842N883-F1
#
_cell.length_a   1.000
_cell.length_b   1.000
_cell.length_c   1.000
_cell.angle_alpha   90.00
_cell.angle_beta   90.00
_cell.angle_gamma   90.00
#
_symmetry.space_group_name_H-M   'P 1'
#
loop_
_entity.id
_entity.type
_entity.pdbx_description
1 polymer ?
#
loop_
_entity_poly.entity_id
_entity_poly.type
_entity_poly.pdbx_seq_one_letter_code
_entity_poly.pdbx_strand_id
1 'polypeptide(L)' 'MSTLEAQRPIRKKQINFIINGNAYEQLEELKWKRNAASISEVLRDSVKILYALEDMKEKDGTLMIEKDGKKFKFFI' A
#
# COMPACT_ATOMS: atom_id res chain seq x y z
N MET A 1 -15.96 43.67 3.70
CA MET A 1 -14.65 43.22 3.20
C MET A 1 -14.59 41.70 3.35
N SER A 2 -14.08 41.03 2.32
CA SER A 2 -14.15 39.59 2.07
C SER A 2 -13.10 38.80 2.85
N THR A 3 -13.47 37.65 3.41
CA THR A 3 -12.52 36.54 3.63
C THR A 3 -13.12 35.27 3.05
N LEU A 4 -13.11 35.20 1.72
CA LEU A 4 -13.07 33.93 1.01
C LEU A 4 -11.76 33.24 1.39
N GLU A 5 -11.80 32.33 2.37
CA GLU A 5 -10.73 31.36 2.55
C GLU A 5 -10.69 30.50 1.28
N ALA A 6 -9.77 30.86 0.37
CA ALA A 6 -9.49 30.06 -0.81
C ALA A 6 -9.06 28.67 -0.34
N GLN A 7 -9.96 27.69 -0.49
CA GLN A 7 -9.63 26.27 -0.35
C GLN A 7 -8.45 26.01 -1.28
N ARG A 8 -7.25 25.88 -0.71
CA ARG A 8 -6.05 25.57 -1.49
C ARG A 8 -6.30 24.23 -2.17
N PRO A 9 -6.19 24.13 -3.50
CA PRO A 9 -6.37 22.86 -4.17
C PRO A 9 -5.35 21.87 -3.60
N ILE A 10 -5.84 20.74 -3.07
CA ILE A 10 -5.00 19.65 -2.61
C ILE A 10 -4.24 19.13 -3.83
N ARG A 11 -3.00 19.60 -4.02
CA ARG A 11 -2.13 19.10 -5.08
C ARG A 11 -1.85 17.63 -4.78
N LYS A 12 -2.48 16.74 -5.55
CA LYS A 12 -2.17 15.31 -5.49
C LYS A 12 -0.70 15.15 -5.86
N LYS A 13 0.14 14.77 -4.90
CA LYS A 13 1.54 14.44 -5.18
C LYS A 13 1.55 13.19 -6.06
N GLN A 14 2.14 13.32 -7.24
CA GLN A 14 2.40 12.19 -8.12
C GLN A 14 3.78 11.63 -7.81
N ILE A 15 3.87 10.31 -7.62
CA ILE A 15 5.12 9.59 -7.43
C ILE A 15 5.20 8.54 -8.54
N ASN A 16 6.33 8.51 -9.23
CA ASN A 16 6.56 7.57 -10.31
C ASN A 16 7.43 6.42 -9.79
N PHE A 17 6.97 5.19 -9.97
CA PHE A 17 7.72 3.98 -9.64
C PHE A 17 8.18 3.31 -10.94
N ILE A 18 9.45 2.92 -10.98
CA ILE A 18 9.97 2.05 -12.05
C ILE A 18 10.06 0.65 -11.45
N ILE A 19 9.28 -0.27 -12.00
CA ILE A 19 9.26 -1.68 -11.57
C ILE A 19 9.58 -2.58 -12.76
N ASN A 20 10.17 -3.74 -12.48
CA ASN A 20 10.45 -4.73 -13.52
C ASN A 20 9.18 -5.50 -13.94
N GLY A 21 9.26 -6.23 -15.06
CA GLY A 21 8.12 -6.95 -15.63
C GLY A 21 7.51 -7.99 -14.68
N ASN A 22 8.34 -8.80 -14.02
CA ASN A 22 7.87 -9.81 -13.07
C ASN A 22 7.10 -9.19 -11.89
N ALA A 23 7.59 -8.08 -11.32
CA ALA A 23 6.90 -7.37 -10.26
C ALA A 23 5.57 -6.76 -10.73
N TYR A 24 5.52 -6.27 -11.97
CA TYR A 24 4.28 -5.78 -12.56
C TYR A 24 3.23 -6.90 -12.71
N GLU A 25 3.64 -8.08 -13.20
CA GLU A 25 2.76 -9.25 -13.33
C GLU A 25 2.20 -9.70 -11.98
N GLN A 26 3.04 -9.75 -10.94
CA GLN A 26 2.61 -10.06 -9.57
C GLN A 26 1.57 -9.04 -9.04
N LEU A 27 1.74 -7.75 -9.34
CA LEU A 27 0.78 -6.72 -8.94
C LEU A 27 -0.56 -6.84 -9.69
N GLU A 28 -0.56 -7.20 -10.98
CA GLU A 28 -1.79 -7.47 -11.73
C GLU A 28 -2.51 -8.73 -11.20
N GLU A 29 -1.78 -9.80 -10.88
CA GLU A 29 -2.36 -10.99 -10.26
C GLU A 29 -3.01 -10.66 -8.90
N LEU A 30 -2.33 -9.87 -8.07
CA LEU A 30 -2.85 -9.43 -6.78
C LEU A 30 -4.08 -8.53 -6.90
N LYS A 31 -4.08 -7.63 -7.88
CA LYS A 31 -5.23 -6.77 -8.19
C LYS A 31 -6.45 -7.62 -8.52
N TRP A 32 -6.30 -8.64 -9.37
CA TRP A 32 -7.38 -9.56 -9.71
C TRP A 32 -7.86 -10.36 -8.49
N LYS A 33 -6.93 -11.01 -7.76
CA LYS A 33 -7.25 -11.81 -6.56
C LYS A 33 -7.96 -11.02 -5.46
N ARG A 34 -7.66 -9.73 -5.33
CA ARG A 34 -8.26 -8.85 -4.31
C ARG A 34 -9.46 -8.05 -4.83
N ASN A 35 -9.81 -8.17 -6.11
CA ASN A 35 -10.80 -7.33 -6.77
C ASN A 35 -10.54 -5.82 -6.54
N ALA A 36 -9.26 -5.43 -6.59
CA ALA A 36 -8.84 -4.03 -6.39
C ALA A 36 -9.14 -3.21 -7.65
N ALA A 37 -9.43 -1.92 -7.48
CA ALA A 37 -9.81 -1.05 -8.59
C ALA A 37 -8.63 -0.73 -9.51
N SER A 38 -7.38 -0.77 -9.00
CA SER A 38 -6.18 -0.46 -9.80
C SER A 38 -4.90 -1.07 -9.23
N ILE A 39 -3.85 -1.18 -10.05
CA ILE A 39 -2.49 -1.55 -9.60
C ILE A 39 -2.00 -0.55 -8.53
N SER A 40 -2.30 0.74 -8.70
CA SER A 40 -1.87 1.79 -7.78
C SER A 40 -2.46 1.62 -6.38
N GLU A 41 -3.66 1.06 -6.27
CA GLU A 41 -4.27 0.71 -4.99
C GLU A 41 -3.53 -0.43 -4.32
N VAL A 42 -3.25 -1.50 -5.06
CA VAL A 42 -2.45 -2.65 -4.56
C VAL A 42 -1.07 -2.19 -4.11
N LEU A 43 -0.39 -1.38 -4.92
CA LEU A 43 0.94 -0.88 -4.60
C LEU A 43 0.91 0.01 -3.33
N ARG A 44 -0.09 0.88 -3.20
CA ARG A 44 -0.27 1.72 -2.00
C ARG A 44 -0.46 0.87 -0.74
N ASP A 45 -1.29 -0.16 -0.81
CA ASP A 45 -1.51 -1.06 0.32
C ASP A 45 -0.24 -1.82 0.69
N SER A 46 0.49 -2.34 -0.31
CA SER A 46 1.77 -3.02 -0.08
C SER A 46 2.80 -2.11 0.59
N VAL A 47 2.90 -0.86 0.13
CA VAL A 47 3.81 0.13 0.74
C VAL A 47 3.41 0.44 2.19
N LYS A 48 2.11 0.57 2.49
CA LYS A 48 1.65 0.77 3.89
C LYS A 48 2.04 -0.40 4.79
N ILE A 49 1.91 -1.63 4.30
CA ILE A 49 2.32 -2.82 5.04
C ILE A 49 3.82 -2.78 5.30
N LEU A 50 4.63 -2.49 4.28
CA LEU A 50 6.09 -2.40 4.42
C LEU A 50 6.51 -1.29 5.40
N TYR A 51 5.89 -0.11 5.35
CA TYR A 51 6.15 0.96 6.32
C TYR A 51 5.79 0.56 7.74
N ALA A 52 4.65 -0.11 7.93
CA ALA A 52 4.27 -0.62 9.25
C ALA A 52 5.29 -1.65 9.78
N LEU A 53 5.91 -2.44 8.89
CA LEU A 53 6.99 -3.36 9.26
C LEU A 53 8.32 -2.64 9.55
N GLU A 54 8.67 -1.60 8.80
CA GLU A 54 9.88 -0.81 9.04
C GLU A 54 9.84 -0.10 10.39
N ASP A 55 8.68 0.44 10.76
CA ASP A 55 8.43 1.03 12.09
C ASP A 55 8.60 0.00 13.21
N MET A 56 8.40 -1.30 12.92
CA MET A 56 8.55 -2.37 13.91
C MET A 56 10.01 -2.73 14.21
N LYS A 57 11.02 -2.30 13.43
CA LYS A 57 12.48 -2.49 13.66
C LYS A 57 12.96 -3.87 14.18
N GLU A 58 12.15 -4.91 14.13
CA GLU A 58 12.52 -6.25 14.57
C GLU A 58 12.96 -7.07 13.36
N LYS A 59 14.25 -7.39 13.32
CA LYS A 59 14.85 -8.23 12.28
C LYS A 59 14.48 -9.72 12.40
N ASP A 60 13.73 -10.10 13.43
CA ASP A 60 13.27 -11.46 13.72
C ASP A 60 11.79 -11.44 14.15
N GLY A 61 10.98 -10.71 13.37
CA GLY A 61 9.58 -10.45 13.68
C GLY A 61 8.64 -11.53 13.15
N THR A 62 7.48 -11.65 13.77
CA THR A 62 6.35 -12.37 13.18
C THR A 62 5.31 -11.36 12.70
N LEU A 63 5.04 -11.32 11.39
CA LEU A 63 3.89 -10.60 10.85
C LEU A 63 2.62 -11.45 11.02
N MET A 64 1.68 -10.92 11.80
CA MET A 64 0.34 -11.50 11.98
C MET A 64 -0.66 -10.72 11.14
N ILE A 65 -1.23 -11.36 10.11
CA ILE A 65 -2.29 -10.78 9.27
C ILE A 65 -3.61 -11.45 9.64
N GLU A 66 -4.63 -10.68 10.00
CA GLU A 66 -5.99 -11.20 10.16
C GLU A 66 -6.83 -10.90 8.91
N LYS A 67 -7.44 -11.94 8.34
CA LYS A 67 -8.35 -11.85 7.20
C LYS A 67 -9.56 -12.74 7.45
N ASP A 68 -10.77 -12.17 7.38
CA ASP A 68 -12.04 -12.87 7.59
C ASP A 68 -12.08 -13.67 8.91
N GLY A 69 -11.52 -13.09 9.99
CA GLY A 69 -11.40 -13.70 11.32
C GLY A 69 -10.34 -14.81 11.42
N LYS A 70 -9.62 -15.12 10.33
CA LYS A 70 -8.51 -16.08 10.32
C LYS A 70 -7.18 -15.34 10.42
N LYS A 71 -6.31 -15.81 11.30
CA LYS A 71 -4.97 -15.26 11.52
C LYS A 71 -3.93 -16.04 10.71
N PHE A 72 -3.08 -15.32 9.99
CA PHE A 72 -2.00 -15.83 9.17
C PHE A 72 -0.66 -15.33 9.73
N LYS A 73 0.29 -16.25 9.87
CA LYS A 73 1.60 -16.00 10.47
C LYS A 73 2.67 -16.04 9.39
N PHE A 74 3.44 -14.96 9.25
CA PHE A 74 4.60 -14.89 8.35
C PHE A 74 5.84 -14.53 9.15
N PHE A 75 6.91 -15.29 8.94
CA PHE A 75 8.22 -15.00 9.51
C PHE A 75 8.96 -14.05 8.55
N ILE A 76 9.49 -12.96 9.08
CA ILE A 76 10.22 -11.92 8.33
C ILE A 76 11.67 -11.92 8.77
#